data_AF-A0A7Z9G8T3-F1
#
_entry.id   AF-A0A7Z9G8T3-F1
#
_cell.length_a   1.000
_cell.length_b   1.000
_cell.length_c   1.000
_cell.angle_alpha   90.00
_cell.angle_beta   90.00
_cell.angle_gamma   90.00
#
_symmetry.space_group_name_H-M   'P 1'
#
loop_
_entity.id
_entity.type
_entity.pdbx_description
1 polymer ?
#
loop_
_entity_poly.entity_id
_entity_poly.type
_entity_poly.pdbx_seq_one_letter_code
_entity_poly.pdbx_strand_id
1 'polypeptide(L)'
;MDCSNCKTFIGEMRDKEASISIFVMGDEYIYSYFECKACGMYTAEQYHDRFLGDAEIAVMAPISREEGQRIVELIEACSQPNNKNCTCDSHKALYHGRP
;
A
#
# COMPACT_ATOMS: atom_id res chain seq x y z
N MET A 1 -4.42 -13.26 0.11
CA MET A 1 -5.19 -12.32 0.96
C MET A 1 -6.62 -12.27 0.43
N ASP A 2 -7.64 -12.07 1.27
CA ASP A 2 -9.01 -11.90 0.78
C ASP A 2 -9.28 -10.45 0.37
N CYS A 3 -10.01 -10.26 -0.73
CA CYS A 3 -10.43 -8.94 -1.17
C CYS A 3 -11.23 -8.24 -0.07
N SER A 4 -10.82 -7.03 0.30
CA SER A 4 -11.52 -6.22 1.30
C SER A 4 -13.01 -6.00 0.95
N ASN A 5 -13.35 -5.95 -0.35
CA ASN A 5 -14.71 -5.75 -0.86
C ASN A 5 -15.51 -7.06 -0.99
N CYS A 6 -15.19 -7.89 -1.99
CA CYS A 6 -16.00 -9.06 -2.35
C CYS A 6 -15.60 -10.37 -1.65
N LYS A 7 -14.57 -10.32 -0.79
CA LYS A 7 -14.00 -11.47 -0.06
C LYS A 7 -13.46 -12.60 -0.95
N THR A 8 -13.39 -12.40 -2.25
CA THR A 8 -12.71 -13.33 -3.16
C THR A 8 -11.22 -13.35 -2.84
N PHE A 9 -10.64 -14.55 -2.80
CA PHE A 9 -9.21 -14.73 -2.58
C PHE A 9 -8.40 -14.06 -3.70
N ILE A 10 -7.60 -13.05 -3.34
CA ILE A 10 -6.62 -12.39 -4.22
C ILE A 10 -5.29 -13.11 -4.00
N GLY A 11 -5.09 -14.23 -4.72
CA GLY A 11 -3.81 -14.90 -5.00
C GLY A 11 -2.79 -15.14 -3.88
N GLU A 12 -1.73 -15.90 -4.19
CA GLU A 12 -0.56 -16.04 -3.33
C GLU A 12 0.38 -14.84 -3.51
N MET A 13 0.35 -13.84 -2.62
CA MET A 13 1.40 -12.82 -2.30
C MET A 13 2.25 -12.16 -3.41
N ARG A 14 2.03 -12.44 -4.71
CA ARG A 14 2.94 -12.13 -5.82
C ARG A 14 2.33 -11.26 -6.91
N ASP A 15 1.01 -11.11 -6.94
CA ASP A 15 0.33 -10.10 -7.77
C ASP A 15 0.08 -8.81 -6.96
N LYS A 16 1.13 -8.32 -6.27
CA LYS A 16 1.07 -6.93 -5.78
C LYS A 16 1.26 -6.03 -7.00
N GLU A 17 0.37 -5.07 -7.18
CA GLU A 17 0.50 -4.08 -8.25
C GLU A 17 1.58 -3.06 -7.86
N ALA A 18 1.58 -2.62 -6.60
CA ALA A 18 2.59 -1.69 -6.08
C ALA A 18 2.82 -1.84 -4.58
N SER A 19 3.98 -1.41 -4.10
CA SER A 19 4.19 -1.15 -2.68
C SER A 19 5.07 0.07 -2.47
N ILE A 20 4.88 0.76 -1.35
CA ILE A 20 5.70 1.89 -0.92
C ILE A 20 6.02 1.78 0.56
N SER A 21 7.24 2.15 0.94
CA SER A 21 7.65 2.28 2.35
C SER A 21 7.81 3.75 2.70
N ILE A 22 7.16 4.18 3.79
CA ILE A 22 7.24 5.54 4.31
C ILE A 22 7.74 5.54 5.75
N PHE A 23 8.48 6.57 6.13
CA PHE A 23 9.00 6.73 7.48
C PHE A 23 8.35 7.93 8.18
N VAL A 24 7.67 7.69 9.29
CA VAL A 24 6.93 8.71 10.04
C VAL A 24 7.27 8.60 11.52
N MET A 25 7.89 9.65 12.06
CA MET A 25 8.18 9.79 13.50
C MET A 25 8.89 8.59 14.17
N GLY A 26 9.73 7.87 13.43
CA GLY A 26 10.47 6.70 13.95
C GLY A 26 9.91 5.37 13.46
N ASP A 27 8.65 5.35 13.03
CA ASP A 27 7.97 4.15 12.55
C ASP A 27 8.09 4.03 11.03
N GLU A 28 8.15 2.80 10.53
CA GLU A 28 8.08 2.49 9.12
C GLU A 28 6.69 1.91 8.79
N TYR A 29 6.05 2.47 7.77
CA TYR A 29 4.78 1.97 7.25
C TYR A 29 5.01 1.49 5.82
N ILE A 30 4.68 0.24 5.56
CA ILE A 30 4.73 -0.34 4.23
C ILE A 30 3.30 -0.55 3.75
N TYR A 31 2.94 0.13 2.68
CA TYR A 31 1.65 -0.07 2.03
C TYR A 31 1.82 -0.95 0.80
N SER A 32 1.04 -2.02 0.71
CA SER A 32 0.99 -2.93 -0.44
C SER A 32 -0.40 -2.91 -1.05
N TYR A 33 -0.48 -2.74 -2.37
CA TYR A 33 -1.73 -2.59 -3.11
C TYR A 33 -1.95 -3.76 -4.06
N PHE A 34 -3.17 -4.30 -4.04
CA PHE A 34 -3.58 -5.48 -4.80
C PHE A 34 -4.88 -5.21 -5.55
N GLU A 35 -4.90 -5.34 -6.87
CA GLU A 35 -6.14 -5.25 -7.66
C GLU A 35 -6.89 -6.59 -7.60
N CYS A 36 -8.16 -6.56 -7.17
CA CYS A 36 -9.01 -7.73 -7.25
C CYS A 36 -9.57 -7.88 -8.68
N LYS A 37 -9.06 -8.84 -9.45
CA LYS A 37 -9.54 -9.08 -10.83
C LYS A 37 -11.02 -9.52 -10.90
N ALA A 38 -11.63 -9.95 -9.79
CA ALA A 38 -13.05 -10.34 -9.74
C ALA A 38 -14.02 -9.15 -9.62
N CYS A 39 -13.68 -8.12 -8.83
CA CYS A 39 -14.56 -6.95 -8.63
C CYS A 39 -13.96 -5.63 -9.12
N GLY A 40 -12.70 -5.63 -9.59
CA GLY A 40 -11.97 -4.46 -10.07
C GLY A 40 -11.53 -3.47 -9.00
N MET A 41 -11.85 -3.72 -7.72
CA MET A 41 -11.44 -2.85 -6.60
C MET A 41 -10.06 -3.22 -6.07
N TYR A 42 -9.38 -2.24 -5.50
CA TYR A 42 -8.09 -2.42 -4.85
C TYR A 42 -8.28 -2.75 -3.37
N THR A 43 -7.43 -3.65 -2.89
CA THR A 43 -7.22 -3.90 -1.47
C THR A 43 -5.83 -3.39 -1.12
N ALA A 44 -5.70 -2.65 -0.01
CA ALA A 44 -4.40 -2.27 0.51
C ALA A 44 -4.15 -2.93 1.85
N GLU A 45 -2.93 -3.41 2.03
CA GLU A 45 -2.38 -3.88 3.29
C GLU A 45 -1.41 -2.82 3.81
N GLN A 46 -1.52 -2.48 5.08
CA GLN A 46 -0.55 -1.68 5.81
C GLN A 46 0.21 -2.61 6.75
N TYR A 47 1.53 -2.66 6.61
CA TYR A 47 2.44 -3.22 7.59
C TYR A 47 3.06 -2.05 8.36
N HIS A 48 2.85 -1.99 9.66
CA HIS A 48 3.39 -0.96 10.55
C HIS A 48 4.51 -1.57 11.39
N ASP A 49 5.75 -1.25 11.02
CA ASP A 49 6.94 -1.56 11.80
C ASP A 49 7.17 -0.43 12.82
N ARG A 50 6.81 -0.71 14.07
CA ARG A 50 6.88 0.27 15.15
C ARG A 50 8.31 0.37 15.67
N PHE A 51 8.78 1.59 15.89
CA PHE A 51 10.06 1.81 16.56
C PHE A 51 10.10 1.19 17.96
N LEU A 52 8.95 1.25 18.66
CA LEU A 52 8.75 0.63 19.97
C LEU A 52 7.46 -0.20 19.95
N GLY A 53 7.59 -1.48 20.28
CA GLY A 53 6.47 -2.43 20.32
C GLY A 53 6.51 -3.44 19.18
N ASP A 54 5.41 -4.18 19.03
CA ASP A 54 5.30 -5.21 18.00
C ASP A 54 4.81 -4.61 16.67
N ALA A 55 5.27 -5.19 15.57
CA ALA A 55 4.77 -4.84 14.25
C ALA A 55 3.29 -5.27 14.09
N GLU A 56 2.54 -4.51 13.31
CA GLU A 56 1.11 -4.73 13.07
C GLU A 56 0.81 -4.84 11.58
N ILE A 57 -0.17 -5.67 11.22
CA ILE A 57 -0.71 -5.76 9.86
C ILE A 57 -2.19 -5.38 9.89
N ALA A 58 -2.57 -4.42 9.05
CA ALA A 58 -3.95 -4.00 8.87
C ALA A 58 -4.36 -4.10 7.40
N VAL A 59 -5.52 -4.69 7.14
CA VAL A 59 -6.17 -4.60 5.82
C VAL A 59 -7.07 -3.37 5.82
N MET A 60 -6.81 -2.48 4.88
CA MET A 60 -7.49 -1.21 4.78
C MET A 60 -8.84 -1.36 4.06
N ALA A 61 -9.71 -0.36 4.19
CA ALA A 61 -10.99 -0.31 3.50
C ALA A 61 -10.82 -0.45 1.97
N PRO A 62 -11.80 -1.02 1.25
CA PRO A 62 -11.77 -1.12 -0.20
C PRO A 62 -11.47 0.21 -0.88
N ILE A 63 -10.63 0.16 -1.92
CA ILE A 63 -10.30 1.32 -2.74
C ILE A 63 -10.98 1.14 -4.10
N SER A 64 -11.58 2.21 -4.60
CA SER A 64 -12.11 2.23 -5.97
C SER A 64 -11.00 1.94 -6.99
N ARG A 65 -11.37 1.48 -8.19
CA ARG A 65 -10.38 1.20 -9.22
C ARG A 65 -9.60 2.44 -9.61
N GLU A 66 -10.31 3.56 -9.78
CA GLU A 66 -9.75 4.84 -10.21
C GLU A 66 -8.80 5.43 -9.17
N GLU A 67 -9.13 5.30 -7.88
CA GLU A 67 -8.23 5.74 -6.81
C GLU A 67 -7.03 4.81 -6.66
N GLY A 68 -7.24 3.49 -6.72
CA GLY A 68 -6.16 2.51 -6.62
C GLY A 68 -5.14 2.65 -7.74
N GLN A 69 -5.62 2.82 -8.98
CA GLN A 69 -4.76 3.06 -10.14
C GLN A 69 -3.93 4.34 -9.99
N ARG A 70 -4.53 5.45 -9.55
CA ARG A 70 -3.79 6.70 -9.29
C ARG A 70 -2.71 6.51 -8.24
N ILE A 71 -2.99 5.75 -7.18
CA ILE A 71 -2.00 5.46 -6.14
C ILE A 71 -0.86 4.60 -6.70
N VAL A 72 -1.17 3.55 -7.46
CA VAL A 72 -0.17 2.69 -8.13
C VAL A 72 0.74 3.53 -9.04
N GLU A 73 0.17 4.38 -9.89
CA GLU A 73 0.93 5.27 -10.79
C GLU A 73 1.85 6.23 -10.02
N LEU A 74 1.36 6.78 -8.90
CA LEU A 74 2.19 7.62 -8.02
C LEU A 74 3.37 6.83 -7.45
N ILE A 75 3.16 5.58 -7.02
CA ILE A 75 4.22 4.72 -6.47
C ILE A 75 5.24 4.37 -7.56
N GLU A 76 4.78 3.99 -8.75
CA GLU A 76 5.62 3.63 -9.89
C GLU A 76 6.48 4.80 -10.40
N ALA A 77 6.04 6.04 -10.19
CA ALA A 77 6.85 7.22 -10.49
C ALA A 77 8.12 7.34 -9.61
N CYS A 78 8.21 6.59 -8.51
CA CYS A 78 9.42 6.51 -7.71
C CYS A 78 10.33 5.38 -8.20
N SER A 79 11.60 5.68 -8.45
CA SER A 79 12.60 4.65 -8.79
C SER A 79 13.01 3.75 -7.62
N GLN A 80 12.65 4.12 -6.39
CA GLN A 80 13.00 3.41 -5.15
C GLN A 80 11.82 3.43 -4.16
N PRO A 81 10.66 2.83 -4.48
CA PRO A 81 9.45 2.96 -3.68
C PRO A 81 9.56 2.28 -2.31
N ASN A 82 10.47 1.33 -2.12
CA ASN A 82 10.70 0.68 -0.83
C ASN A 82 11.85 1.33 -0.02
N ASN A 83 12.39 2.46 -0.47
CA ASN A 83 13.38 3.21 0.30
C ASN A 83 12.65 4.19 1.24
N LYS A 84 12.49 3.81 2.51
CA LYS A 84 11.80 4.61 3.53
C LYS A 84 12.37 6.01 3.77
N ASN A 85 13.62 6.25 3.37
CA ASN A 85 14.28 7.56 3.47
C ASN A 85 14.16 8.39 2.18
N CYS A 86 13.42 7.90 1.17
CA CYS A 86 13.19 8.61 -0.07
C CYS A 86 12.30 9.84 0.16
N THR A 87 12.68 10.97 -0.41
CA THR A 87 11.99 12.27 -0.25
C THR A 87 11.40 12.79 -1.57
N CYS A 88 11.20 11.91 -2.56
CA CYS A 88 10.58 12.28 -3.83
C CYS A 88 9.11 12.65 -3.67
N ASP A 89 8.53 13.24 -4.72
CA ASP A 89 7.15 13.72 -4.70
C ASP A 89 6.13 12.59 -4.48
N SER A 90 6.41 11.37 -4.96
CA SER A 90 5.59 10.18 -4.67
C SER A 90 5.54 9.85 -3.18
N HIS A 91 6.69 9.85 -2.49
CA HIS A 91 6.72 9.60 -1.04
C HIS A 91 6.03 10.74 -0.31
N LYS A 92 6.33 12.01 -0.67
CA LYS A 92 5.67 13.22 -0.15
C LYS A 92 4.15 13.14 -0.23
N ALA A 93 3.61 12.73 -1.37
CA ALA A 93 2.17 12.58 -1.58
C ALA A 93 1.53 11.50 -0.70
N LEU A 94 2.31 10.52 -0.24
CA LEU A 94 1.83 9.34 0.50
C LEU A 94 2.34 9.27 1.95
N TYR A 95 2.96 10.33 2.49
CA TYR A 95 3.51 10.34 3.88
C TYR A 95 2.47 10.05 4.96
N HIS A 96 1.20 10.32 4.69
CA HIS A 96 0.09 10.04 5.61
C HIS A 96 -0.71 8.78 5.21
N GLY A 97 -0.19 8.00 4.25
CA GLY A 97 -0.89 6.88 3.65
C GLY A 97 -1.61 7.29 2.36
N ARG A 98 -2.93 7.05 2.29
CA ARG A 98 -3.76 7.40 1.13
C ARG A 98 -4.00 8.92 1.08
N PRO A 99 -4.13 9.52 -0.12
CA PRO A 99 -4.58 10.92 -0.25
C PRO A 99 -5.99 11.14 0.31
#